data_AF-A0A535VPK8-F1
#
_entry.id   AF-A0A535VPK8-F1
#
_cell.length_a   1.000
_cell.length_b   1.000
_cell.length_c   1.000
_cell.angle_alpha   90.00
_cell.angle_beta   90.00
_cell.angle_gamma   90.00
#
_symmetry.space_group_name_H-M   'P 1'
#
loop_
_entity.id
_entity.type
_entity.pdbx_description
1 polymer ?
#
loop_
_entity_poly.entity_id
_entity_poly.type
_entity_poly.pdbx_seq_one_letter_code
_entity_poly.pdbx_strand_id
1 'polypeptide(L)' 'MEAMIGKYKARMKKTGLALIHPVGFSFDLTLDEAVELMEFIDAYRDTIAAAQRDTEPGIESVVVDEESSSDTDGDKIL' A
#
# COMPACT_ATOMS: atom_id res chain seq x y z
N MET A 1 -12.54 -25.72 0.13
CA MET A 1 -13.00 -24.37 -0.26
C MET A 1 -12.18 -23.90 -1.45
N GLU A 2 -12.77 -23.12 -2.35
CA GLU A 2 -12.08 -22.53 -3.49
C GLU A 2 -12.33 -21.03 -3.54
N ALA A 3 -11.32 -20.26 -3.95
CA ALA A 3 -11.38 -18.80 -4.10
C ALA A 3 -10.50 -18.36 -5.28
N MET A 4 -10.69 -17.12 -5.75
CA MET A 4 -9.81 -16.51 -6.76
C MET A 4 -8.90 -15.48 -6.10
N ILE A 5 -7.60 -15.57 -6.36
CA ILE A 5 -6.59 -14.59 -5.92
C ILE A 5 -5.89 -14.06 -7.17
N GLY A 6 -6.28 -12.86 -7.61
CA GLY A 6 -5.85 -12.33 -8.89
C GLY A 6 -6.21 -13.28 -10.04
N LYS A 7 -5.19 -13.79 -10.75
CA LYS A 7 -5.35 -14.76 -11.85
C LYS A 7 -5.32 -16.22 -11.40
N TYR A 8 -5.04 -16.48 -10.12
CA TYR A 8 -4.88 -17.84 -9.60
C TYR A 8 -6.17 -18.35 -8.98
N LYS A 9 -6.48 -19.62 -9.24
CA LYS A 9 -7.50 -20.34 -8.48
C LYS A 9 -6.84 -20.94 -7.24
N ALA A 10 -7.24 -20.44 -6.07
CA ALA A 10 -6.83 -20.96 -4.78
C ALA A 10 -7.76 -22.10 -4.36
N ARG A 11 -7.21 -23.25 -3.99
CA ARG A 11 -7.95 -24.42 -3.52
C ARG A 11 -7.36 -24.95 -2.23
N MET A 12 -8.13 -24.86 -1.15
CA MET A 12 -7.77 -25.54 0.11
C MET A 12 -7.95 -27.04 -0.04
N LYS A 13 -6.89 -27.77 0.32
CA LYS A 13 -6.82 -29.23 0.43
C LYS A 13 -6.69 -29.59 1.92
N LYS A 14 -6.90 -30.87 2.28
CA LYS A 14 -6.61 -31.36 3.64
C LYS A 14 -5.14 -31.19 4.03
N THR A 15 -4.25 -31.18 3.04
CA THR A 15 -2.79 -31.19 3.23
C THR A 15 -2.14 -29.83 3.00
N GLY A 16 -2.92 -28.77 2.74
CA GLY A 16 -2.36 -27.45 2.43
C GLY A 16 -3.20 -26.64 1.43
N LEU A 17 -2.53 -25.78 0.67
CA LEU A 17 -3.14 -24.82 -0.26
C LEU A 17 -2.54 -24.96 -1.66
N ALA A 18 -3.38 -25.10 -2.68
CA ALA A 18 -2.94 -25.07 -4.06
C ALA A 18 -3.32 -23.75 -4.73
N LEU A 19 -2.34 -23.08 -5.35
CA LEU A 19 -2.53 -21.91 -6.20
C LEU A 19 -2.33 -22.32 -7.65
N ILE A 20 -3.41 -22.35 -8.43
CA ILE A 20 -3.42 -22.90 -9.79
C ILE A 20 -3.53 -21.76 -10.78
N HIS A 21 -2.53 -21.60 -11.65
CA HIS A 21 -2.58 -20.64 -12.74
C HIS A 21 -3.30 -21.24 -13.97
N PRO A 22 -4.11 -20.46 -14.71
CA PRO A 22 -4.82 -20.94 -15.89
C PRO A 22 -3.94 -21.52 -17.01
N VAL A 23 -2.65 -21.14 -17.06
CA VAL A 23 -1.70 -21.63 -18.08
C VAL A 23 -1.03 -22.96 -17.68
N GLY A 24 -1.47 -23.58 -16.59
CA GLY A 24 -1.14 -24.97 -16.27
C GLY A 24 -0.02 -25.19 -15.25
N PHE A 25 0.55 -24.13 -14.66
CA PHE A 25 1.44 -24.28 -13.50
C PHE A 25 0.68 -24.08 -12.19
N SER A 26 1.14 -24.77 -11.14
CA SER A 26 0.57 -24.67 -9.80
C SER A 26 1.65 -24.61 -8.74
N PHE A 27 1.36 -23.89 -7.65
CA PHE A 27 2.11 -23.94 -6.42
C PHE A 27 1.30 -24.73 -5.39
N ASP A 28 1.88 -25.79 -4.87
CA ASP A 28 1.31 -26.56 -3.78
C ASP A 28 2.08 -26.20 -2.51
N LEU A 29 1.42 -25.45 -1.63
CA LEU A 29 1.91 -25.11 -0.31
C LEU A 29 1.43 -26.20 0.65
N THR A 30 2.35 -26.66 1.49
CA THR A 30 2.04 -27.46 2.67
C THR A 30 1.22 -26.65 3.68
N LEU A 31 0.77 -27.29 4.76
CA LEU A 31 0.07 -26.58 5.84
C LEU A 31 0.97 -25.52 6.48
N ASP A 32 2.23 -25.86 6.75
CA ASP A 32 3.17 -24.96 7.43
C ASP A 32 3.49 -23.74 6.53
N GLU A 33 3.80 -23.96 5.25
CA GLU A 33 4.03 -22.88 4.29
C GLU A 33 2.79 -22.00 4.06
N ALA A 34 1.58 -22.57 4.16
CA ALA A 34 0.35 -21.80 4.07
C ALA A 34 0.12 -20.92 5.31
N VAL A 35 0.57 -21.36 6.49
CA VAL A 35 0.55 -20.54 7.72
C VAL A 35 1.56 -19.40 7.59
N GLU A 36 2.79 -19.67 7.13
CA GLU A 36 3.80 -18.63 6.89
C GLU A 36 3.32 -17.58 5.88
N LEU A 37 2.64 -18.01 4.80
CA LEU A 37 2.02 -17.10 3.84
C LEU A 37 0.94 -16.22 4.48
N MET A 38 0.14 -16.76 5.40
CA MET A 38 -0.88 -16.00 6.12
C MET A 38 -0.23 -14.92 7.00
N GLU A 39 0.79 -15.28 7.77
CA GLU A 39 1.55 -14.35 8.61
C GLU A 39 2.17 -13.23 7.78
N PHE A 40 2.74 -13.56 6.62
CA PHE A 40 3.26 -12.57 5.68
C PHE A 40 2.17 -11.61 5.18
N ILE A 41 1.00 -12.12 4.81
CA ILE A 41 -0.13 -11.30 4.35
C ILE A 41 -0.60 -10.37 5.47
N ASP A 42 -0.66 -10.84 6.71
CA ASP A 42 -1.08 -10.02 7.84
C ASP A 42 -0.08 -8.88 8.13
N ALA A 43 1.23 -9.17 8.12
CA ALA A 43 2.25 -8.12 8.22
C ALA A 43 2.17 -7.11 7.05
N TYR A 44 1.83 -7.58 5.85
CA TYR A 44 1.65 -6.70 4.69
C TYR A 44 0.40 -5.81 4.82
N ARG A 45 -0.68 -6.29 5.44
CA ARG A 45 -1.88 -5.48 5.71
C ARG A 45 -1.56 -4.29 6.61
N ASP A 46 -0.75 -4.48 7.64
CA ASP A 46 -0.32 -3.39 8.51
C ASP A 46 0.44 -2.32 7.73
N THR A 47 1.29 -2.75 6.80
CA THR A 47 2.04 -1.86 5.90
C THR A 47 1.11 -1.08 4.96
N ILE A 48 0.11 -1.74 4.37
CA ILE A 48 -0.90 -1.08 3.53
C ILE A 48 -1.69 -0.05 4.35
N ALA A 49 -2.12 -0.42 5.56
CA ALA A 49 -2.90 0.47 6.43
C ALA A 49 -2.10 1.72 6.84
N ALA A 50 -0.80 1.59 7.08
CA ALA A 50 0.08 2.73 7.32
C ALA A 50 0.17 3.62 6.06
N ALA A 51 0.41 3.05 4.89
CA ALA A 51 0.53 3.80 3.64
C ALA A 51 -0.78 4.53 3.25
N GLN A 52 -1.94 3.95 3.55
CA GLN A 52 -3.24 4.59 3.27
C GLN A 52 -3.51 5.80 4.17
N ARG A 53 -3.07 5.77 5.44
CA ARG A 53 -3.17 6.91 6.37
C ARG A 53 -2.32 8.09 5.92
N ASP A 54 -1.14 7.84 5.35
CA ASP A 54 -0.28 8.90 4.80
C ASP A 54 -0.86 9.57 3.53
N THR A 55 -1.83 8.92 2.88
CA THR A 55 -2.55 9.44 1.70
C THR A 55 -3.94 10.02 2.00
N GLU A 56 -4.38 10.08 3.27
CA GLU A 56 -5.59 10.82 3.64
C GLU A 56 -5.32 12.34 3.48
N PRO A 57 -6.04 13.06 2.58
CA PRO A 57 -5.88 14.50 2.44
C PRO A 57 -6.60 15.16 3.60
N GLY A 58 -5.90 15.36 4.71
CA GLY A 58 -6.55 15.72 5.96
C GLY A 58 -5.73 16.51 6.96
N ILE A 59 -4.65 17.20 6.57
CA ILE A 59 -4.11 18.33 7.36
C ILE A 59 -3.61 19.42 6.41
N GLU A 60 -4.25 20.58 6.55
CA GLU A 60 -4.02 21.86 5.88
C GLU A 60 -2.53 22.25 5.84
N SER A 61 -2.02 22.53 4.63
CA SER A 61 -0.69 23.13 4.48
C SER A 61 -0.74 24.54 5.05
N VAL A 62 -0.07 24.75 6.19
CA VAL A 62 0.13 26.08 6.76
C VAL A 62 0.83 26.96 5.72
N VAL A 63 0.12 27.98 5.26
CA VAL A 63 0.70 29.10 4.51
C VAL A 63 1.68 29.79 5.45
N VAL A 64 2.96 29.73 5.12
CA VAL A 64 3.93 30.63 5.74
C VAL A 64 3.80 31.94 4.98
N ASP A 65 3.08 32.90 5.57
CA ASP A 65 3.18 34.31 5.19
C ASP A 65 4.62 34.74 5.51
N GLU A 66 5.46 34.82 4.48
CA GLU A 66 6.66 35.65 4.53
C GLU A 66 6.25 37.10 4.28
N GLU A 67 5.71 37.74 5.31
CA GLU A 67 5.67 39.20 5.37
C GLU A 67 7.10 39.74 5.52
N SER A 68 7.39 40.74 4.68
CA SER A 68 8.34 41.83 4.90
C SER A 68 9.82 41.59 4.61
N SER A 69 10.22 41.95 3.38
CA SER A 69 11.31 42.93 3.25
C SER A 69 10.88 44.07 2.35
N SER A 70 10.63 45.20 3.00
CA SER A 70 10.47 46.53 2.46
C SER A 70 11.57 46.90 1.46
N ASP A 71 11.18 47.46 0.32
CA ASP A 71 11.95 48.53 -0.34
C ASP A 71 10.95 49.54 -0.91
N THR A 72 10.52 50.43 -0.02
CA THR A 72 10.15 51.79 -0.41
C THR A 72 11.41 52.52 -0.86
N ASP A 73 11.48 52.97 -2.11
CA ASP A 73 11.79 54.38 -2.31
C ASP A 73 11.20 54.89 -3.62
N GLY A 74 10.39 55.93 -3.48
CA GLY A 74 9.83 56.68 -4.58
C GLY A 74 10.84 57.69 -5.09
N ASP A 75 10.93 57.77 -6.40
CA ASP A 75 10.99 59.00 -7.20
C ASP A 75 11.47 60.29 -6.49
N LYS A 76 12.64 60.81 -6.91
CA LYS A 76 12.86 62.26 -7.06
C LYS A 76 14.10 62.63 -7.89
N ILE A 77 13.82 63.12 -9.10
CA ILE A 77 14.26 64.39 -9.73
C ILE A 77 15.75 64.81 -9.58
N LEU A 78 16.47 64.83 -10.70
CA LEU A 78 17.04 66.03 -11.36
C LEU A 78 17.66 65.69 -12.72
#